data_AF-A0A3A9YYE6-F1
#
_entry.id   AF-A0A3A9YYE6-F1
#
_cell.length_a   1.000
_cell.length_b   1.000
_cell.length_c   1.000
_cell.angle_alpha   90.00
_cell.angle_beta   90.00
_cell.angle_gamma   90.00
#
_symmetry.space_group_name_H-M   'P 1'
#
loop_
_entity.id
_entity.type
_entity.pdbx_description
1 polymer ?
#
loop_
_entity_poly.entity_id
_entity_poly.type
_entity_poly.pdbx_seq_one_letter_code
_entity_poly.pdbx_strand_id
1 'polypeptide(L)'
;MAVGVFRAASRLVPLGPEQVRRLRFRRTRFGRRGLAEEHVYAFLRRVVDELVARNAVEASLREENARLKNALRDWQAQFAPKPGHSADSSWTGAQRRS
;
A
#
# COMPACT_ATOMS: atom_id res chain seq x y z
N MET A 1 -1.08 10.19 23.44
CA MET A 1 -0.55 11.05 22.36
C MET A 1 0.58 10.32 21.64
N ALA A 2 0.42 9.90 20.38
CA ALA A 2 1.49 9.23 19.61
C ALA A 2 1.40 9.51 18.09
N VAL A 3 1.04 10.73 17.70
CA VAL A 3 0.86 11.12 16.28
C VAL A 3 2.15 11.68 15.65
N GLY A 4 3.24 11.82 16.43
CA GLY A 4 4.47 12.48 15.98
C GLY A 4 5.46 11.62 15.18
N VAL A 5 5.50 10.30 15.40
CA VAL A 5 6.56 9.44 14.82
C VAL A 5 6.21 8.91 13.43
N PHE A 6 4.92 8.65 13.16
CA PHE A 6 4.47 8.06 11.89
C PHE A 6 4.67 8.98 10.69
N ARG A 7 4.58 10.31 10.85
CA ARG A 7 4.70 11.27 9.74
C ARG A 7 6.13 11.51 9.25
N ALA A 8 7.14 11.24 10.08
CA ALA A 8 8.54 11.32 9.66
C ALA A 8 8.95 10.03 8.91
N ALA A 9 8.51 8.87 9.41
CA ALA A 9 8.76 7.57 8.79
C ALA A 9 8.16 7.44 7.38
N SER A 10 7.01 8.08 7.11
CA SER A 10 6.36 8.05 5.79
C SER A 10 7.01 8.94 4.72
N ARG A 11 7.95 9.82 5.08
CA ARG A 11 8.77 10.57 4.11
C ARG A 11 10.09 9.87 3.77
N LEU A 12 10.48 8.88 4.56
CA LEU A 12 11.66 8.08 4.27
C LEU A 12 11.27 7.01 3.27
N VAL A 13 12.07 6.85 2.21
CA VAL A 13 11.94 5.71 1.30
C VAL A 13 12.04 4.45 2.15
N PRO A 14 11.04 3.55 2.14
CA PRO A 14 11.08 2.33 2.92
C PRO A 14 12.34 1.52 2.59
N LEU A 15 13.05 1.06 3.61
CA LEU A 15 14.26 0.27 3.43
C LEU A 15 13.90 -1.12 2.89
N GLY A 16 14.34 -1.43 1.67
CA GLY A 16 14.08 -2.70 1.00
C GLY A 16 15.03 -3.82 1.44
N PRO A 17 14.61 -5.11 1.36
CA PRO A 17 15.45 -6.25 1.74
C PRO A 17 16.82 -6.24 1.04
N GLU A 18 16.84 -5.97 -0.25
CA GLU A 18 18.08 -5.92 -1.04
C GLU A 18 18.99 -4.75 -0.66
N GLN A 19 18.43 -3.64 -0.18
CA GLN A 19 19.23 -2.55 0.36
C GLN A 19 19.91 -2.98 1.67
N VAL A 20 19.19 -3.65 2.56
CA VAL A 20 19.75 -4.18 3.81
C VAL A 20 20.85 -5.21 3.56
N ARG A 21 20.64 -6.14 2.60
CA ARG A 21 21.65 -7.15 2.22
C ARG A 21 22.98 -6.54 1.77
N ARG A 22 22.93 -5.36 1.14
CA ARG A 22 24.12 -4.67 0.63
C ARG A 22 24.81 -3.77 1.67
N LEU A 23 24.24 -3.56 2.85
CA LEU A 23 24.85 -2.71 3.86
C LEU A 23 26.16 -3.32 4.36
N ARG A 24 27.21 -2.50 4.37
CA ARG A 24 28.53 -2.82 4.93
C ARG A 24 28.91 -1.73 5.93
N PHE A 25 29.24 -2.15 7.14
CA PHE A 25 29.66 -1.24 8.20
C PHE A 25 31.19 -1.15 8.24
N ARG A 26 31.72 0.06 8.37
CA ARG A 26 33.16 0.26 8.57
C ARG A 26 33.53 -0.08 10.01
N ARG A 27 34.75 -0.61 10.20
CA ARG A 27 35.31 -0.77 11.54
C ARG A 27 35.44 0.58 12.25
N THR A 28 35.34 0.56 13.57
CA THR A 28 35.53 1.76 14.40
C THR A 28 36.97 2.25 14.32
N ARG A 29 37.17 3.55 14.58
CA ARG A 29 38.53 4.12 14.72
C ARG A 29 39.25 3.47 15.90
N PHE A 30 40.58 3.44 15.82
CA PHE A 30 41.44 2.94 16.89
C PHE A 30 41.08 3.60 18.24
N GLY A 31 41.07 2.80 19.31
CA GLY A 31 40.67 3.23 20.65
C GLY A 31 39.16 3.27 20.92
N ARG A 32 38.30 2.99 19.93
CA ARG A 32 36.84 2.89 20.13
C ARG A 32 36.35 1.46 19.97
N ARG A 33 35.54 0.97 20.91
CA ARG A 33 34.88 -0.32 20.81
C ARG A 33 33.76 -0.28 19.77
N GLY A 34 33.72 -1.30 18.91
CA GLY A 34 32.65 -1.54 17.94
C GLY A 34 31.76 -2.71 18.34
N LEU A 35 30.70 -2.95 17.56
CA LEU A 35 29.90 -4.16 17.66
C LEU A 35 30.64 -5.36 17.04
N ALA A 36 30.34 -6.55 17.54
CA ALA A 36 30.78 -7.81 16.94
C ALA A 36 30.18 -7.95 15.53
N GLU A 37 31.04 -8.06 14.53
CA GLU A 37 30.68 -8.01 13.11
C GLU A 37 29.74 -9.18 12.74
N GLU A 38 30.02 -10.36 13.27
CA GLU A 38 29.25 -11.58 13.13
C GLU A 38 27.82 -11.43 13.67
N HIS A 39 27.66 -10.80 14.83
CA HIS A 39 26.34 -10.58 15.43
C HIS A 39 25.53 -9.55 14.63
N VAL A 40 26.19 -8.48 14.15
CA VAL A 40 25.54 -7.49 13.29
C VAL A 40 25.04 -8.15 12.00
N TYR A 41 25.87 -8.94 11.31
CA TYR A 41 25.43 -9.59 10.07
C TYR A 41 24.41 -10.71 10.30
N ALA A 42 24.42 -11.41 11.44
CA ALA A 42 23.36 -12.34 11.80
C ALA A 42 22.03 -11.60 12.00
N PHE A 43 22.06 -10.45 12.69
CA PHE A 43 20.90 -9.60 12.87
C PHE A 43 20.36 -9.05 11.54
N LEU A 44 21.23 -8.57 10.63
CA LEU A 44 20.80 -8.08 9.32
C LEU A 44 20.11 -9.17 8.48
N ARG A 45 20.56 -10.43 8.55
CA ARG A 45 19.89 -11.55 7.87
C ARG A 45 18.47 -11.74 8.39
N ARG A 46 18.29 -11.76 9.71
CA ARG A 46 16.96 -11.84 10.32
C ARG A 46 16.06 -10.66 9.91
N VAL A 47 16.61 -9.44 9.88
CA VAL A 47 15.86 -8.25 9.43
C VAL A 47 15.44 -8.38 7.96
N VAL A 48 16.32 -8.89 7.10
CA VAL A 48 15.99 -9.18 5.71
C VAL A 48 14.84 -10.17 5.60
N ASP A 49 14.91 -11.28 6.34
CA ASP A 49 13.87 -12.31 6.31
C ASP A 49 12.52 -11.76 6.77
N GLU A 50 12.51 -10.94 7.82
CA GLU A 50 11.31 -10.26 8.31
C GLU A 50 10.74 -9.27 7.28
N LEU A 51 11.59 -8.48 6.63
CA LEU A 51 11.16 -7.55 5.58
C LEU A 51 10.56 -8.28 4.38
N VAL A 52 11.14 -9.42 3.99
CA VAL A 52 10.61 -10.28 2.92
C VAL A 52 9.24 -10.82 3.31
N ALA A 53 9.11 -11.38 4.51
CA ALA A 53 7.85 -11.91 5.01
C ALA A 53 6.75 -10.84 5.05
N ARG A 54 7.06 -9.66 5.60
CA ARG A 54 6.12 -8.53 5.67
C ARG A 54 5.69 -8.08 4.27
N ASN A 55 6.62 -7.95 3.33
CA ASN A 55 6.31 -7.53 1.97
C ASN A 55 5.42 -8.57 1.25
N ALA A 56 5.62 -9.87 1.51
CA ALA A 56 4.77 -10.92 0.96
C ALA A 56 3.33 -10.84 1.51
N VAL A 57 3.17 -10.61 2.82
CA VAL A 57 1.86 -10.38 3.43
C VAL A 57 1.18 -9.14 2.84
N GLU A 58 1.91 -8.04 2.68
CA GLU A 58 1.37 -6.81 2.08
C GLU A 58 0.92 -7.04 0.62
N ALA A 59 1.70 -7.78 -0.17
CA ALA A 59 1.35 -8.13 -1.54
C ALA A 59 0.05 -8.95 -1.59
N SER A 60 -0.07 -9.97 -0.74
CA SER A 60 -1.27 -10.80 -0.63
C SER A 60 -2.50 -9.96 -0.23
N LEU A 61 -2.37 -9.07 0.76
CA LEU A 61 -3.46 -8.18 1.16
C LEU A 61 -3.88 -7.20 0.05
N ARG A 62 -2.92 -6.68 -0.73
CA ARG A 62 -3.22 -5.81 -1.88
C ARG A 62 -3.96 -6.56 -2.97
N GLU A 63 -3.55 -7.80 -3.24
CA GLU A 63 -4.21 -8.66 -4.21
C GLU A 63 -5.65 -8.96 -3.79
N GLU A 64 -5.87 -9.37 -2.54
CA GLU A 64 -7.21 -9.65 -2.02
C GLU A 64 -8.11 -8.41 -2.05
N ASN A 65 -7.58 -7.24 -1.66
CA ASN A 65 -8.31 -5.98 -1.79
C ASN A 65 -8.69 -5.66 -3.23
N ALA A 66 -7.82 -5.97 -4.21
CA ALA A 66 -8.13 -5.77 -5.61
C ALA A 66 -9.26 -6.71 -6.07
N ARG A 67 -9.22 -7.98 -5.66
CA ARG A 67 -10.28 -8.97 -5.95
C ARG A 67 -11.63 -8.51 -5.39
N LEU A 68 -11.69 -8.11 -4.12
CA LEU A 68 -12.91 -7.64 -3.47
C LEU A 68 -13.48 -6.39 -4.15
N LYS A 69 -12.62 -5.43 -4.52
CA LYS A 69 -13.04 -4.23 -5.25
C LYS A 69 -13.61 -4.53 -6.63
N ASN A 70 -13.02 -5.50 -7.34
CA ASN A 70 -13.52 -5.91 -8.64
C ASN A 70 -14.88 -6.62 -8.51
N ALA A 71 -15.01 -7.57 -7.58
CA ALA A 71 -16.28 -8.24 -7.31
C ALA A 71 -17.41 -7.24 -6.95
N LEU A 72 -17.09 -6.24 -6.13
CA LEU A 72 -18.03 -5.18 -5.79
C LEU A 72 -18.43 -4.36 -7.03
N ARG A 73 -17.47 -4.00 -7.89
CA ARG A 73 -17.75 -3.26 -9.13
C ARG A 73 -18.62 -4.06 -10.09
N ASP A 74 -18.36 -5.35 -10.24
CA ASP A 74 -19.12 -6.24 -11.12
C ASP A 74 -20.56 -6.41 -10.62
N TRP A 75 -20.73 -6.58 -9.31
CA TRP A 75 -22.05 -6.59 -8.68
C TRP A 75 -22.77 -5.25 -8.90
N GLN A 76 -22.10 -4.11 -8.67
CA GLN A 76 -22.69 -2.80 -8.94
C GLN A 76 -23.08 -2.64 -10.41
N ALA A 77 -22.29 -3.13 -11.36
CA ALA A 77 -22.64 -3.04 -12.78
C ALA A 77 -23.87 -3.89 -13.17
N GLN A 78 -24.08 -5.02 -12.49
CA GLN A 78 -25.22 -5.90 -12.73
C GLN A 78 -26.51 -5.38 -12.11
N PHE A 79 -26.42 -4.73 -10.95
CA PHE A 79 -27.59 -4.34 -10.15
C PHE A 79 -27.83 -2.82 -10.07
N ALA A 80 -26.93 -1.98 -10.60
CA ALA A 80 -27.18 -0.55 -10.68
C ALA A 80 -28.29 -0.27 -11.71
N PRO A 81 -29.33 0.51 -11.34
CA PRO A 81 -30.31 0.97 -12.31
C PRO A 81 -29.59 1.79 -13.38
N LYS A 82 -29.84 1.49 -14.67
CA LYS A 82 -29.44 2.40 -15.76
C LYS A 82 -30.06 3.76 -15.44
N PRO A 83 -29.31 4.88 -15.48
CA PRO A 83 -29.92 6.19 -15.44
C PRO A 83 -30.93 6.22 -16.60
N GLY A 84 -32.20 6.27 -16.22
CA GLY A 84 -33.30 6.11 -17.16
C GLY A 84 -33.26 7.20 -18.22
N HIS A 85 -33.63 6.82 -19.43
CA HIS A 85 -33.98 7.64 -20.58
C HIS A 85 -35.17 8.60 -20.31
N SER A 86 -35.37 9.09 -19.08
CA SER A 86 -36.52 9.90 -18.67
C SER A 86 -36.43 11.38 -19.09
N ALA A 87 -35.51 11.75 -19.99
CA ALA A 87 -35.35 13.12 -20.45
C ALA A 87 -36.11 13.44 -21.76
N ASP A 88 -36.62 12.43 -22.50
CA ASP A 88 -37.05 12.67 -23.90
C ASP A 88 -38.55 12.54 -24.20
N SER A 89 -39.42 12.25 -23.22
CA SER A 89 -40.83 11.92 -23.55
C SER A 89 -41.91 12.73 -22.82
N SER A 90 -41.62 13.90 -22.24
CA SER A 90 -42.67 14.68 -21.54
C SER A 90 -42.72 16.19 -21.79
N TRP A 91 -42.08 16.72 -22.83
CA TRP A 91 -42.31 18.11 -23.26
C TRP A 91 -42.78 18.21 -24.71
N THR A 92 -43.70 17.34 -25.10
CA THR A 92 -44.49 17.50 -26.32
C THR A 92 -45.96 17.33 -25.98
N GLY A 93 -46.64 18.41 -25.61
CA GLY A 93 -48.10 18.43 -25.57
C GLY A 93 -48.72 19.21 -24.41
N ALA A 94 -48.79 20.53 -24.52
CA ALA A 94 -49.96 21.33 -24.11
C ALA A 94 -49.83 22.80 -24.54
N GLN A 95 -49.38 23.05 -25.77
CA GLN A 95 -49.68 24.28 -26.48
C GLN A 95 -50.96 24.03 -27.29
N ARG A 96 -52.13 24.03 -26.65
CA ARG A 96 -53.47 24.13 -27.27
C ARG A 96 -54.59 24.07 -26.24
N ARG A 97 -55.13 25.23 -25.90
CA ARG A 97 -56.51 25.56 -25.50
C ARG A 97 -56.45 27.06 -25.15
N SER A 98 -56.72 27.95 -26.12
CA SER A 98 -58.05 28.48 -26.48
C SER A 98 -58.67 29.25 -25.34
#